data_AF-A0A1Q3CZ14-F1
#
_entry.id   AF-A0A1Q3CZ14-F1
#
_cell.length_a   1.000
_cell.length_b   1.000
_cell.length_c   1.000
_cell.angle_alpha   90.00
_cell.angle_beta   90.00
_cell.angle_gamma   90.00
#
_symmetry.space_group_name_H-M   'P 1'
#
loop_
_entity.id
_entity.type
_entity.pdbx_description
1 polymer ?
#
loop_
_entity_poly.entity_id
_entity_poly.type
_entity_poly.pdbx_seq_one_letter_code
_entity_poly.pdbx_strand_id
1 'polypeptide(L)'
;MTFLVVDTPSPYNSIVGRPGLNLIEAIVFTRHLLMKFPTRFGVGEVRGDQQAARQCYKTAISDKGQDKTLPIVNVELRGDMEPERPQPVEDVLQVPMEEGNNEKVFQVGSQLGEAEKGELITFLRDNNDVFA
;
A
#
# COMPACT_ATOMS: atom_id res chain seq x y z
N MET A 1 -12.00 16.19 -4.15
CA MET A 1 -11.42 14.99 -3.49
C MET A 1 -12.42 14.51 -2.45
N THR A 2 -12.74 13.22 -2.44
CA THR A 2 -13.67 12.60 -1.49
C THR A 2 -12.87 11.68 -0.55
N PHE A 3 -13.23 11.65 0.72
CA PHE A 3 -12.55 10.84 1.74
C PHE A 3 -13.54 9.90 2.41
N LEU A 4 -13.10 8.67 2.67
CA LEU A 4 -13.79 7.77 3.59
C LEU A 4 -13.30 8.08 5.01
N VAL A 5 -14.22 8.37 5.91
CA VAL A 5 -13.91 8.61 7.33
C VAL A 5 -14.13 7.30 8.09
N VAL A 6 -13.09 6.83 8.77
CA VAL A 6 -13.13 5.62 9.59
C VAL A 6 -12.86 6.02 11.03
N ASP A 7 -13.81 5.75 11.92
CA ASP A 7 -13.66 5.98 13.36
C ASP A 7 -13.01 4.76 14.00
N THR A 8 -11.67 4.69 13.91
CA THR A 8 -10.88 3.60 14.47
C THR A 8 -9.55 4.11 15.01
N PRO A 9 -9.03 3.55 16.12
CA PRO A 9 -7.68 3.85 16.58
C PRO A 9 -6.66 3.52 15.49
N SER A 10 -6.05 4.55 14.91
CA SER A 10 -5.07 4.44 13.83
C SER A 10 -3.87 5.36 14.13
N PRO A 11 -2.64 4.93 13.84
CA PRO A 11 -1.47 5.80 13.92
C PRO A 11 -1.42 6.85 12.80
N TYR A 12 -2.35 6.79 11.83
CA TYR A 12 -2.47 7.75 10.73
C TYR A 12 -3.75 8.56 10.85
N ASN A 13 -3.61 9.89 10.69
CA ASN A 13 -4.75 10.81 10.60
C ASN A 13 -5.43 10.76 9.23
N SER A 14 -4.71 10.36 8.18
CA SER A 14 -5.23 10.27 6.82
C SER A 14 -4.33 9.42 5.95
N ILE A 15 -4.90 8.64 5.04
CA ILE A 15 -4.17 7.87 4.04
C ILE A 15 -4.57 8.40 2.66
N VAL A 16 -3.60 8.91 1.90
CA VAL A 16 -3.82 9.43 0.56
C VAL A 16 -3.18 8.49 -0.44
N GLY A 17 -4.01 7.80 -1.22
CA GLY A 17 -3.54 6.91 -2.28
C GLY A 17 -3.02 7.66 -3.51
N ARG A 18 -2.46 6.90 -4.46
CA ARG A 18 -1.96 7.42 -5.75
C ARG A 18 -2.98 8.29 -6.50
N PRO A 19 -4.28 7.92 -6.62
CA PRO A 19 -5.26 8.78 -7.30
C PRO A 19 -5.38 10.16 -6.66
N GLY A 20 -5.34 10.22 -5.32
CA GLY A 20 -5.39 11.48 -4.58
C GLY A 20 -4.15 12.34 -4.79
N LEU A 21 -2.96 11.73 -4.77
CA LEU A 21 -1.69 12.41 -5.04
C LEU A 21 -1.64 12.95 -6.48
N ASN A 22 -2.10 12.18 -7.46
CA ASN A 22 -2.15 12.58 -8.86
C ASN A 22 -3.11 13.75 -9.07
N LEU A 23 -4.27 13.73 -8.41
CA LEU A 23 -5.27 14.80 -8.49
C LEU A 23 -4.72 16.16 -8.03
N ILE A 24 -3.82 16.16 -7.06
CA ILE A 24 -3.18 17.38 -6.55
C ILE A 24 -1.78 17.60 -7.13
N GLU A 25 -1.41 16.86 -8.18
CA GLU A 25 -0.11 16.95 -8.86
C GLU A 25 1.07 16.89 -7.88
N ALA A 26 0.95 16.04 -6.85
CA ALA A 26 1.93 15.97 -5.79
C ALA A 26 3.20 15.24 -6.22
N ILE A 27 4.34 15.79 -5.82
CA ILE A 27 5.66 15.15 -5.92
C ILE A 27 6.09 14.76 -4.52
N VAL A 28 6.27 13.45 -4.30
CA VAL A 28 6.70 12.89 -3.02
C VAL A 28 8.18 12.55 -3.06
N PHE A 29 8.92 13.08 -2.10
CA PHE A 29 10.34 12.80 -1.87
C PHE A 29 10.51 12.00 -0.58
N THR A 30 10.33 10.69 -0.70
CA THR A 30 10.27 9.73 0.40
C THR A 30 11.50 9.80 1.32
N ARG A 31 12.71 9.96 0.74
CA ARG A 31 13.96 9.99 1.51
C ARG A 31 13.98 11.07 2.59
N HIS A 32 13.36 12.23 2.33
CA HIS A 32 13.34 13.36 3.26
C HIS A 32 11.95 13.64 3.80
N LEU A 33 11.01 12.70 3.61
CA LEU A 33 9.61 12.82 4.00
C LEU A 33 8.99 14.15 3.56
N LEU A 34 9.33 14.61 2.36
CA LEU A 34 8.85 15.89 1.83
C LEU A 34 7.86 15.62 0.70
N MET A 35 6.75 16.32 0.69
CA MET A 35 5.78 16.31 -0.39
C MET A 35 5.56 17.74 -0.86
N LYS A 36 5.54 17.96 -2.16
CA LYS A 36 5.25 19.24 -2.79
C LYS A 36 4.03 19.13 -3.68
N PHE A 37 3.23 20.19 -3.77
CA PHE A 37 2.06 20.25 -4.65
C PHE A 37 1.76 21.71 -5.02
N PRO A 38 1.19 21.98 -6.20
CA PRO A 38 0.74 23.31 -6.58
C PRO A 38 -0.38 23.83 -5.68
N THR A 39 -0.34 25.14 -5.42
CA THR A 39 -1.39 25.90 -4.73
C THR A 39 -1.62 27.20 -5.49
N ARG A 40 -2.73 27.88 -5.21
CA ARG A 40 -3.05 29.20 -5.78
C ARG A 40 -1.99 30.29 -5.51
N PHE A 41 -1.08 30.07 -4.55
CA PHE A 41 -0.05 31.02 -4.14
C PHE A 41 1.37 30.52 -4.42
N GLY A 42 1.54 29.45 -5.21
CA GLY A 42 2.83 28.82 -5.48
C GLY A 42 2.88 27.37 -5.00
N VAL A 43 4.05 26.87 -4.62
CA VAL A 43 4.23 25.47 -4.23
C VAL A 43 4.00 25.30 -2.73
N GLY A 44 3.03 24.47 -2.38
CA GLY A 44 2.83 23.99 -1.01
C GLY A 44 3.83 22.88 -0.68
N GLU A 45 4.29 22.85 0.57
CA GLU A 45 5.20 21.81 1.07
C GLU A 45 4.63 21.19 2.35
N VAL A 46 4.69 19.85 2.42
CA VAL A 46 4.40 19.08 3.63
C VAL A 46 5.67 18.31 3.99
N ARG A 47 6.15 18.48 5.22
CA ARG A 47 7.33 17.79 5.76
C ARG A 47 6.91 16.86 6.87
N GLY A 48 7.33 15.61 6.77
CA GLY A 48 7.24 14.64 7.85
C GLY A 48 8.28 14.94 8.93
N ASP A 49 7.91 14.66 10.17
CA ASP A 49 8.85 14.67 11.29
C ASP A 49 9.53 13.30 11.38
N GLN A 50 10.83 13.27 11.07
CA GLN A 50 11.61 12.05 11.08
C GLN A 50 11.79 11.49 12.50
N GLN A 51 11.85 12.34 13.54
CA GLN A 51 11.95 11.88 14.92
C GLN A 51 10.65 11.26 15.38
N ALA A 52 9.52 11.93 15.13
CA ALA A 52 8.20 11.39 15.45
C ALA A 52 7.95 10.07 14.69
N ALA A 53 8.27 9.99 13.40
CA ALA A 53 8.14 8.76 12.63
C ALA A 53 8.98 7.60 13.22
N ARG A 54 10.24 7.88 13.63
CA ARG A 54 11.10 6.88 14.29
C ARG A 54 10.58 6.48 15.67
N GLN A 55 10.02 7.42 16.44
CA GLN A 55 9.40 7.16 17.74
C GLN A 55 8.15 6.27 17.57
N CYS A 56 7.23 6.62 16.69
CA CYS A 56 6.04 5.81 16.38
C CYS A 56 6.42 4.40 15.94
N TYR A 57 7.44 4.28 15.08
CA TYR A 57 7.97 2.98 14.67
C TYR A 57 8.48 2.17 15.86
N LYS A 58 9.34 2.77 16.71
CA LYS A 58 9.85 2.12 17.94
C LYS A 58 8.71 1.66 18.84
N THR A 59 7.72 2.51 19.10
CA THR A 59 6.56 2.14 19.92
C THR A 59 5.80 0.97 19.30
N ALA A 60 5.50 1.03 18.00
CA ALA A 60 4.78 -0.04 17.31
C ALA A 60 5.54 -1.40 17.32
N ILE A 61 6.87 -1.39 17.26
CA ILE A 61 7.67 -2.63 17.34
C ILE A 61 7.96 -3.10 18.77
N SER A 62 7.94 -2.18 19.75
CA SER A 62 8.22 -2.48 21.16
C SER A 62 6.97 -2.89 21.94
N ASP A 63 5.78 -2.51 21.48
CA ASP A 63 4.48 -2.92 22.03
C ASP A 63 4.13 -4.39 21.68
N LYS A 64 5.14 -5.25 21.49
CA LYS A 64 5.00 -6.70 21.32
C LYS A 64 4.59 -7.40 22.62
N GLY A 65 3.68 -6.81 23.38
CA GLY A 65 2.83 -7.49 24.35
C GLY A 65 1.53 -7.89 23.64
N GLN A 66 1.54 -9.08 23.03
CA GLN A 66 0.37 -9.90 22.66
C GLN A 66 -0.87 -9.17 22.12
N ASP A 67 -1.13 -9.40 20.83
CA ASP A 67 -2.42 -9.31 20.12
C ASP A 67 -2.58 -8.13 19.12
N LYS A 68 -2.65 -8.53 17.84
CA LYS A 68 -3.17 -7.81 16.66
C LYS A 68 -2.58 -6.43 16.33
N THR A 69 -1.46 -6.42 15.63
CA THR A 69 -1.12 -5.30 14.73
C THR A 69 -0.82 -5.86 13.34
N LEU A 70 -1.65 -5.53 12.35
CA LEU A 70 -1.38 -5.84 10.95
C LEU A 70 -0.09 -5.09 10.56
N PRO A 71 0.99 -5.80 10.15
CA PRO A 71 2.25 -5.15 9.88
C PRO A 71 2.10 -4.27 8.65
N ILE A 72 2.35 -2.96 8.83
CA ILE A 72 2.55 -2.05 7.71
C ILE A 72 3.94 -2.34 7.18
N VAL A 73 4.01 -3.30 6.28
CA VAL A 73 5.17 -3.60 5.47
C VAL A 73 5.28 -2.48 4.45
N ASN A 74 6.17 -1.52 4.70
CA ASN A 74 7.01 -0.82 3.71
C ASN A 74 7.55 0.48 4.32
N VAL A 75 8.82 0.48 4.69
CA VAL A 75 9.90 1.37 4.21
C VAL A 75 11.16 0.94 4.98
N GLU A 76 11.86 -0.09 4.50
CA GLU A 76 13.20 -0.40 4.99
C GLU A 76 14.21 0.66 4.52
N LEU A 77 14.88 1.30 5.47
CA LEU A 77 16.28 1.71 5.27
C LEU A 77 17.13 0.47 5.60
N ARG A 78 17.47 -0.29 4.55
CA ARG A 78 18.29 -1.50 4.58
C ARG A 78 19.49 -1.39 5.54
N GLY A 79 19.47 -2.19 6.60
CA GLY A 79 20.64 -2.96 7.03
C GLY A 79 20.46 -4.38 6.52
N ASP A 80 21.55 -5.06 6.18
CA ASP A 80 21.64 -6.28 5.37
C ASP A 80 20.90 -7.54 5.90
N MET A 81 19.58 -7.46 6.02
CA MET A 81 18.70 -8.61 6.15
C MET A 81 17.75 -8.54 4.94
N GLU A 82 17.90 -9.47 4.00
CA GLU A 82 16.88 -9.69 2.97
C GLU A 82 15.59 -10.06 3.71
N PRO A 83 14.52 -9.25 3.63
CA PRO A 83 13.27 -9.58 4.29
C PRO A 83 12.69 -10.83 3.62
N GLU A 84 12.54 -11.91 4.38
CA GLU A 84 11.72 -13.04 3.94
C GLU A 84 10.32 -12.52 3.66
N ARG A 85 9.93 -12.55 2.38
CA ARG A 85 8.59 -12.16 1.97
C ARG A 85 7.59 -13.07 2.71
N PRO A 86 6.54 -12.53 3.34
CA PRO A 86 5.46 -13.33 3.87
C PRO A 86 4.94 -14.25 2.77
N GLN A 87 4.97 -15.55 3.01
CA GLN A 87 4.40 -16.51 2.07
C GLN A 87 2.87 -16.48 2.20
N PRO A 88 2.14 -16.70 1.09
CA PRO A 88 0.70 -16.88 1.15
C PRO A 88 0.31 -17.91 2.22
N VAL A 89 -0.72 -17.60 3.01
CA VAL A 89 -1.25 -18.51 4.04
C VAL A 89 -1.92 -19.74 3.40
N GLU A 90 -2.31 -19.61 2.13
CA GLU A 90 -2.94 -20.65 1.32
C GLU A 90 -2.27 -20.76 -0.05
N ASP A 91 -2.45 -21.90 -0.71
CA ASP A 91 -1.96 -22.08 -2.08
C ASP A 91 -2.59 -21.04 -3.01
N VAL A 92 -1.80 -20.58 -3.99
CA VAL A 92 -2.24 -19.58 -4.96
C VAL A 92 -2.27 -20.15 -6.37
N LEU A 93 -3.27 -19.73 -7.13
CA LEU A 93 -3.45 -20.06 -8.53
C LEU A 93 -2.96 -18.89 -9.39
N GLN A 94 -2.13 -19.21 -10.39
CA GLN A 94 -1.65 -18.23 -11.34
C GLN A 94 -2.67 -18.03 -12.46
N VAL A 95 -3.09 -16.78 -12.66
CA VAL A 95 -4.07 -16.42 -13.68
C VAL A 95 -3.45 -15.41 -14.64
N PRO A 96 -3.38 -15.70 -15.95
CA PRO A 96 -2.89 -14.75 -16.95
C PRO A 96 -3.67 -13.44 -16.93
N MET A 97 -2.94 -12.34 -16.92
CA MET A 97 -3.49 -10.99 -16.96
C MET A 97 -4.14 -10.69 -18.31
N GLU A 98 -3.58 -11.25 -19.39
CA GLU A 98 -4.11 -11.18 -20.75
C GLU A 98 -4.14 -12.58 -21.37
N GLU A 99 -5.14 -12.87 -22.20
CA GLU A 99 -5.21 -14.15 -22.91
C GLU A 99 -4.00 -14.31 -23.85
N GLY A 100 -3.20 -15.35 -23.60
CA GLY A 100 -2.01 -15.66 -24.40
C GLY A 100 -0.68 -15.14 -23.85
N ASN A 101 -0.68 -14.31 -22.79
CA ASN A 101 0.55 -13.85 -22.14
C ASN A 101 0.75 -14.50 -20.77
N ASN A 102 1.68 -15.45 -20.69
CA ASN A 102 2.03 -16.15 -19.44
C ASN A 102 3.13 -15.45 -18.63
N GLU A 103 3.70 -14.34 -19.11
CA GLU A 103 4.72 -13.59 -18.37
C GLU A 103 4.11 -12.70 -17.27
N LYS A 104 2.86 -12.24 -17.48
CA LYS A 104 2.12 -11.41 -16.52
C LYS A 104 0.95 -12.19 -15.94
N VAL A 105 1.07 -12.57 -14.67
CA VAL A 105 0.07 -13.37 -13.96
C VAL A 105 -0.37 -12.69 -12.66
N PHE A 106 -1.65 -12.84 -12.33
CA PHE A 106 -2.18 -12.60 -11.00
C PHE A 106 -2.03 -13.87 -10.15
N GLN A 107 -1.82 -13.70 -8.85
CA GLN A 107 -1.89 -14.77 -7.86
C GLN A 107 -3.20 -14.64 -7.10
N VAL A 108 -4.10 -15.63 -7.26
CA VAL A 108 -5.41 -15.65 -6.62
C VAL A 108 -5.49 -16.84 -5.67
N GLY A 109 -6.03 -16.63 -4.47
CA GLY A 109 -6.20 -17.68 -3.46
C GLY A 109 -6.94 -18.91 -3.99
N SER A 110 -6.42 -20.10 -3.68
CA SER A 110 -7.00 -21.37 -4.13
C SER A 110 -8.32 -21.72 -3.44
N GLN A 111 -8.56 -21.21 -2.23
CA GLN A 111 -9.77 -21.51 -1.45
C GLN A 111 -10.96 -20.61 -1.80
N LEU A 112 -10.78 -19.65 -2.71
CA LEU A 112 -11.84 -18.75 -3.15
C LEU A 112 -12.92 -19.53 -3.93
N GLY A 113 -14.20 -19.27 -3.64
CA GLY A 113 -15.30 -19.93 -4.35
C GLY A 113 -15.26 -19.65 -5.85
N GLU A 114 -15.69 -20.60 -6.69
CA GLU A 114 -15.56 -20.47 -8.16
C GLU A 114 -16.22 -19.21 -8.72
N ALA A 115 -17.38 -18.83 -8.19
CA ALA A 115 -18.09 -17.61 -8.58
C ALA A 115 -17.29 -16.34 -8.22
N GLU A 116 -16.86 -16.22 -6.97
CA GLU A 116 -16.08 -15.09 -6.46
C GLU A 116 -14.74 -14.96 -7.19
N LYS A 117 -14.12 -16.10 -7.51
CA LYS A 117 -12.89 -16.16 -8.28
C LYS A 117 -13.10 -15.65 -9.71
N GLY A 118 -14.19 -16.01 -10.36
CA GLY A 118 -14.54 -15.50 -11.69
C GLY A 118 -14.74 -13.99 -11.69
N GLU A 119 -15.50 -13.48 -10.71
CA GLU A 119 -15.73 -12.03 -10.55
C GLU A 119 -14.43 -11.28 -10.28
N LEU A 120 -13.59 -11.78 -9.38
CA LEU A 120 -12.30 -11.16 -9.03
C LEU A 120 -11.35 -11.11 -10.23
N ILE A 121 -11.23 -12.20 -11.00
CA ILE A 121 -10.37 -12.23 -12.19
C ILE A 121 -10.85 -11.21 -13.23
N THR A 122 -12.16 -11.13 -13.45
CA THR A 122 -12.75 -10.18 -14.40
C THR A 122 -12.45 -8.74 -13.96
N PHE A 123 -12.71 -8.42 -12.69
CA PHE A 123 -12.42 -7.11 -12.11
C PHE A 123 -10.94 -6.72 -12.26
N LEU A 124 -10.02 -7.64 -11.97
CA LEU A 124 -8.58 -7.37 -12.06
C LEU A 124 -8.13 -7.11 -13.51
N ARG A 125 -8.73 -7.80 -14.48
CA ARG A 125 -8.46 -7.57 -15.91
C ARG A 125 -9.01 -6.23 -16.40
N ASP A 126 -10.22 -5.88 -15.99
CA ASP A 126 -10.87 -4.63 -16.37
C ASP A 126 -10.16 -3.38 -15.82
N ASN A 127 -9.43 -3.53 -14.71
CA ASN A 127 -8.69 -2.46 -14.03
C ASN A 127 -7.17 -2.64 -14.12
N ASN A 128 -6.68 -3.28 -15.20
CA ASN A 128 -5.26 -3.56 -15.41
C ASN A 128 -4.39 -2.29 -15.28
N ASP A 129 -4.86 -1.16 -15.80
CA ASP A 129 -4.21 0.15 -15.73
C ASP A 129 -3.97 0.67 -14.30
N VAL A 130 -4.78 0.25 -13.32
CA VAL A 130 -4.66 0.64 -11.91
C VAL A 130 -3.61 -0.20 -11.18
N PHE A 131 -3.49 -1.47 -11.56
CA PHE A 131 -2.69 -2.47 -10.87
C PHE A 131 -1.33 -2.77 -11.53
N ALA A 132 -1.14 -2.44 -12.81
CA ALA A 132 0.10 -2.60 -13.58
C ALA A 132 1.21 -1.61 -13.20
#